data_AF-A0A381UHC9-F1
#
_entry.id   AF-A0A381UHC9-F1
#
_cell.length_a   1.000
_cell.length_b   1.000
_cell.length_c   1.000
_cell.angle_alpha   90.00
_cell.angle_beta   90.00
_cell.angle_gamma   90.00
#
_symmetry.space_group_name_H-M   'P 1'
#
loop_
_entity.id
_entity.type
_entity.pdbx_description
1 polymer ?
#
loop_
_entity_poly.entity_id
_entity_poly.type
_entity_poly.pdbx_seq_one_letter_code
_entity_poly.pdbx_strand_id
1 'polypeptide(L)'
;METLVKNTYPELNPRARGWLHFLWEKAGTKDDWSSSGEPHPWWDRYSTPPMTNFPRFDLADSCYAVALMADKTPAWREAYSQILDQMVDRHTTFWAAVDWLTQFGSDPDRDKYPDVWKGTLIPEHLWGRYDSPGWTANGVEPWGLQKDPVGADGMLFFKGFFNLVLSLHRYVSGDRKWDDPFKVVGVDDTHFQWTHSRVAEHLTEQWRRHPEGPHCENTKIWPYCLSAAGLGLQMFDRLVGTDKHSVFDEWTDYAKRNYLEVEGGLLKWVALYYDPIVDHVHKVGSGGGTGVAWYALPQHPELAELFYRASLSATGWDDPAVPVAVPSDPRGLVMTAMLANEFGDAVTHARLSDTLEQLAEPRYFG
;
A
#
# COMPACT_ATOMS: atom_id res chain seq x y z
N MET A 1 25.09 -40.59 18.79
CA MET A 1 25.51 -39.18 18.64
C MET A 1 25.29 -38.81 17.19
N GLU A 2 24.07 -38.40 16.83
CA GLU A 2 23.81 -37.82 15.52
C GLU A 2 24.43 -36.43 15.49
N THR A 3 25.38 -36.26 14.58
CA THR A 3 26.02 -34.99 14.31
C THR A 3 24.99 -34.13 13.59
N LEU A 4 24.38 -33.16 14.29
CA LEU A 4 23.62 -32.08 13.68
C LEU A 4 24.55 -31.34 12.72
N VAL A 5 24.50 -31.72 11.45
CA VAL A 5 25.07 -30.94 10.36
C VAL A 5 24.29 -29.63 10.37
N LYS A 6 24.90 -28.56 10.90
CA LYS A 6 24.38 -27.21 10.74
C LYS A 6 24.24 -26.97 9.25
N ASN A 7 23.01 -26.78 8.79
CA ASN A 7 22.77 -26.48 7.39
C ASN A 7 23.50 -25.18 7.05
N THR A 8 24.47 -25.27 6.14
CA THR A 8 25.35 -24.15 5.75
C THR A 8 24.72 -23.24 4.72
N TYR A 9 23.55 -23.61 4.18
CA TYR A 9 22.84 -22.82 3.19
C TYR A 9 21.68 -22.06 3.85
N PRO A 10 21.42 -20.82 3.44
CA PRO A 10 20.21 -20.10 3.84
C PRO A 10 18.95 -20.89 3.45
N GLU A 11 17.98 -20.98 4.36
CA GLU A 11 16.72 -21.68 4.13
C GLU A 11 15.54 -20.88 4.68
N LEU A 12 14.39 -21.00 4.01
CA LEU A 12 13.12 -20.56 4.55
C LEU A 12 12.63 -21.57 5.60
N ASN A 13 12.09 -21.06 6.71
CA ASN A 13 11.43 -21.92 7.69
C ASN A 13 10.17 -22.59 7.08
N PRO A 14 9.63 -23.67 7.68
CA PRO A 14 8.49 -24.39 7.12
C PRO A 14 7.30 -23.50 6.75
N ARG A 15 6.95 -22.54 7.61
CA ARG A 15 5.85 -21.62 7.39
C ARG A 15 6.08 -20.68 6.21
N ALA A 16 7.27 -20.11 6.08
CA ALA A 16 7.65 -19.26 4.95
C ALA A 16 7.66 -20.06 3.63
N ARG A 17 8.06 -21.33 3.65
CA ARG A 17 7.95 -22.21 2.48
C ARG A 17 6.48 -22.49 2.09
N GLY A 18 5.61 -22.69 3.07
CA GLY A 18 4.17 -22.84 2.85
C GLY A 18 3.56 -21.60 2.20
N TRP A 19 3.90 -20.41 2.70
CA TRP A 19 3.50 -19.14 2.07
C TRP A 19 4.08 -18.95 0.67
N LEU A 20 5.33 -19.34 0.43
CA LEU A 20 5.90 -19.30 -0.92
C LEU A 20 5.15 -20.23 -1.87
N HIS A 21 4.79 -21.44 -1.43
CA HIS A 21 4.00 -22.36 -2.23
C HIS A 21 2.63 -21.75 -2.57
N PHE A 22 1.95 -21.17 -1.58
CA PHE A 22 0.70 -20.46 -1.80
C PHE A 22 0.86 -19.32 -2.81
N LEU A 23 1.88 -18.47 -2.67
CA LEU A 23 2.12 -17.35 -3.60
C LEU A 23 2.48 -17.80 -5.01
N TRP A 24 3.21 -18.91 -5.12
CA TRP A 24 3.53 -19.57 -6.39
C TRP A 24 2.27 -20.06 -7.09
N GLU A 25 1.43 -20.81 -6.38
CA GLU A 25 0.14 -21.24 -6.89
C GLU A 25 -0.70 -20.02 -7.26
N LYS A 26 -0.84 -19.07 -6.33
CA LYS A 26 -1.60 -17.81 -6.48
C LYS A 26 -1.31 -17.09 -7.78
N ALA A 27 -0.03 -16.84 -8.05
CA ALA A 27 0.43 -16.18 -9.25
C ALA A 27 0.25 -17.03 -10.52
N GLY A 28 0.42 -18.35 -10.40
CA GLY A 28 0.38 -19.30 -11.52
C GLY A 28 -1.02 -19.76 -11.92
N THR A 29 -2.04 -19.58 -11.09
CA THR A 29 -3.41 -19.96 -11.43
C THR A 29 -3.96 -19.10 -12.55
N LYS A 30 -4.54 -19.78 -13.54
CA LYS A 30 -5.23 -19.13 -14.64
C LYS A 30 -6.47 -18.41 -14.11
N ASP A 31 -6.51 -17.11 -14.34
CA ASP A 31 -7.62 -16.22 -14.03
C ASP A 31 -7.85 -15.23 -15.18
N ASP A 32 -8.89 -14.41 -15.06
CA ASP A 32 -9.23 -13.42 -16.08
C ASP A 32 -9.36 -12.04 -15.46
N TRP A 33 -8.31 -11.23 -15.64
CA TRP A 33 -8.27 -9.84 -15.19
C TRP A 33 -8.72 -8.84 -16.27
N SER A 34 -9.35 -9.30 -17.36
CA SER A 34 -9.96 -8.43 -18.37
C SER A 34 -11.29 -7.82 -17.91
N SER A 35 -11.78 -6.83 -18.66
CA SER A 35 -13.10 -6.20 -18.45
C SER A 35 -14.27 -7.17 -18.59
N SER A 36 -14.09 -8.27 -19.33
CA SER A 36 -15.10 -9.29 -19.56
C SER A 36 -15.06 -10.47 -18.57
N GLY A 37 -14.04 -10.50 -17.71
CA GLY A 37 -13.76 -11.61 -16.81
C GLY A 37 -13.83 -11.24 -15.33
N GLU A 38 -13.35 -12.16 -14.51
CA GLU A 38 -13.25 -11.99 -13.07
C GLU A 38 -11.98 -12.68 -12.54
N PRO A 39 -11.18 -12.02 -11.68
CA PRO A 39 -10.02 -12.62 -11.03
C PRO A 39 -10.42 -13.84 -10.21
N HIS A 40 -9.48 -14.79 -10.07
CA HIS A 40 -9.69 -15.92 -9.19
C HIS A 40 -9.95 -15.44 -7.74
N PRO A 41 -10.83 -16.11 -6.96
CA PRO A 41 -11.14 -15.71 -5.57
C PRO A 41 -9.97 -15.67 -4.59
N TRP A 42 -8.75 -16.00 -5.03
CA TRP A 42 -7.54 -15.86 -4.22
C TRP A 42 -7.11 -14.40 -4.04
N TRP A 43 -7.57 -13.50 -4.91
CA TRP A 43 -7.28 -12.09 -4.81
C TRP A 43 -8.31 -11.42 -3.91
N ASP A 44 -7.87 -10.95 -2.75
CA ASP A 44 -8.75 -10.27 -1.82
C ASP A 44 -9.27 -8.95 -2.40
N ARG A 45 -10.59 -8.79 -2.37
CA ARG A 45 -11.31 -7.61 -2.83
C ARG A 45 -12.45 -7.23 -1.86
N TYR A 46 -12.35 -7.68 -0.62
CA TYR A 46 -13.44 -7.55 0.36
C TYR A 46 -12.99 -6.99 1.70
N SER A 47 -11.73 -7.19 2.09
CA SER A 47 -11.24 -6.72 3.40
C SER A 47 -11.09 -5.21 3.46
N THR A 48 -11.21 -4.65 4.68
CA THR A 48 -10.97 -3.23 5.00
C THR A 48 -11.90 -2.19 4.32
N PRO A 49 -13.17 -2.49 3.98
CA PRO A 49 -14.02 -1.52 3.28
C PRO A 49 -14.19 -0.22 4.10
N PRO A 50 -14.26 0.95 3.43
CA PRO A 50 -14.35 1.14 1.98
C PRO A 50 -12.99 1.29 1.29
N MET A 51 -11.89 1.06 2.02
CA MET A 51 -10.53 1.29 1.53
C MET A 51 -9.84 -0.05 1.31
N THR A 52 -8.92 -0.14 0.36
CA THR A 52 -8.11 -1.34 0.14
C THR A 52 -8.86 -2.64 -0.24
N ASN A 53 -10.19 -2.61 -0.40
CA ASN A 53 -11.03 -3.72 -0.82
C ASN A 53 -11.03 -3.92 -2.36
N PHE A 54 -9.84 -3.89 -2.96
CA PHE A 54 -9.63 -4.09 -4.39
C PHE A 54 -8.44 -5.03 -4.61
N PRO A 55 -8.50 -5.93 -5.61
CA PRO A 55 -7.52 -7.00 -5.78
C PRO A 55 -6.08 -6.49 -5.98
N ARG A 56 -5.91 -5.24 -6.44
CA ARG A 56 -4.59 -4.61 -6.58
C ARG A 56 -3.83 -4.48 -5.27
N PHE A 57 -4.50 -4.32 -4.13
CA PHE A 57 -3.83 -4.10 -2.86
C PHE A 57 -3.23 -5.39 -2.33
N ASP A 58 -4.01 -6.47 -2.39
CA ASP A 58 -3.52 -7.82 -2.10
C ASP A 58 -2.39 -8.24 -3.07
N LEU A 59 -2.51 -7.88 -4.37
CA LEU A 59 -1.43 -8.07 -5.34
C LEU A 59 -0.14 -7.33 -4.93
N ALA A 60 -0.23 -6.04 -4.60
CA ALA A 60 0.94 -5.24 -4.22
C ALA A 60 1.55 -5.73 -2.89
N ASP A 61 0.72 -5.97 -1.87
CA ASP A 61 1.16 -6.44 -0.55
C ASP A 61 1.82 -7.84 -0.64
N SER A 62 1.31 -8.71 -1.52
CA SER A 62 1.91 -10.02 -1.81
C SER A 62 3.35 -9.90 -2.33
N CYS A 63 3.68 -8.84 -3.08
CA CYS A 63 5.01 -8.63 -3.64
C CYS A 63 6.08 -8.38 -2.57
N TYR A 64 5.72 -7.78 -1.43
CA TYR A 64 6.67 -7.46 -0.35
C TYR A 64 7.22 -8.74 0.30
N ALA A 65 6.34 -9.70 0.58
CA ALA A 65 6.75 -10.99 1.12
C ALA A 65 7.68 -11.76 0.17
N VAL A 66 7.40 -11.70 -1.14
CA VAL A 66 8.24 -12.33 -2.18
C VAL A 66 9.65 -11.75 -2.16
N ALA A 67 9.79 -10.43 -2.11
CA ALA A 67 11.10 -9.78 -2.05
C ALA A 67 11.89 -10.15 -0.78
N LEU A 68 11.22 -10.17 0.39
CA LEU A 68 11.84 -10.58 1.65
C LEU A 68 12.32 -12.05 1.62
N MET A 69 11.54 -12.95 1.01
CA MET A 69 11.95 -14.34 0.83
C MET A 69 13.11 -14.48 -0.16
N ALA A 70 13.14 -13.66 -1.21
CA ALA A 70 14.22 -13.67 -2.21
C ALA A 70 15.59 -13.31 -1.61
N ASP A 71 15.64 -12.38 -0.66
CA ASP A 71 16.87 -12.04 0.07
C ASP A 71 17.37 -13.18 0.97
N LYS A 72 16.45 -14.00 1.51
CA LYS A 72 16.80 -15.15 2.35
C LYS A 72 17.30 -16.32 1.53
N THR A 73 16.69 -16.61 0.39
CA THR A 73 17.02 -17.78 -0.44
C THR A 73 17.28 -17.37 -1.90
N PRO A 74 18.37 -16.62 -2.17
CA PRO A 74 18.64 -16.06 -3.51
C PRO A 74 18.86 -17.12 -4.58
N ALA A 75 19.15 -18.37 -4.21
CA ALA A 75 19.22 -19.50 -5.14
C ALA A 75 17.88 -19.79 -5.84
N TRP A 76 16.75 -19.36 -5.28
CA TRP A 76 15.40 -19.55 -5.84
C TRP A 76 14.89 -18.33 -6.60
N ARG A 77 15.79 -17.40 -7.00
CA ARG A 77 15.46 -16.15 -7.70
C ARG A 77 14.50 -16.33 -8.87
N GLU A 78 14.66 -17.37 -9.67
CA GLU A 78 13.79 -17.66 -10.82
C GLU A 78 12.32 -17.78 -10.41
N ALA A 79 12.04 -18.52 -9.32
CA ALA A 79 10.68 -18.71 -8.83
C ALA A 79 10.07 -17.38 -8.34
N TYR A 80 10.83 -16.60 -7.57
CA TYR A 80 10.37 -15.28 -7.12
C TYR A 80 10.15 -14.30 -8.28
N SER A 81 11.03 -14.35 -9.29
CA SER A 81 10.92 -13.51 -10.49
C SER A 81 9.66 -13.84 -11.26
N GLN A 82 9.34 -15.13 -11.45
CA GLN A 82 8.12 -15.56 -12.11
C GLN A 82 6.87 -15.11 -11.36
N ILE A 83 6.85 -15.22 -10.03
CA ILE A 83 5.74 -14.70 -9.22
C ILE A 83 5.58 -13.19 -9.46
N LEU A 84 6.66 -12.41 -9.34
CA LEU A 84 6.59 -10.95 -9.52
C LEU A 84 6.23 -10.55 -10.96
N ASP A 85 6.66 -11.30 -11.97
CA ASP A 85 6.28 -11.02 -13.36
C ASP A 85 4.77 -11.16 -13.56
N GLN A 86 4.18 -12.22 -12.98
CA GLN A 86 2.74 -12.44 -12.96
C GLN A 86 1.96 -11.35 -12.20
N MET A 87 2.55 -10.76 -11.15
CA MET A 87 1.98 -9.62 -10.43
C MET A 87 2.01 -8.35 -11.29
N VAL A 88 3.14 -8.05 -11.92
CA VAL A 88 3.28 -6.87 -12.79
C VAL A 88 2.34 -6.99 -14.00
N ASP A 89 2.31 -8.14 -14.68
CA ASP A 89 1.41 -8.39 -15.81
C ASP A 89 -0.05 -8.08 -15.43
N ARG A 90 -0.55 -8.63 -14.32
CA ARG A 90 -1.92 -8.36 -13.82
C ARG A 90 -2.14 -6.90 -13.47
N HIS A 91 -1.14 -6.22 -12.91
CA HIS A 91 -1.23 -4.80 -12.56
C HIS A 91 -1.47 -3.89 -13.77
N THR A 92 -1.18 -4.36 -14.98
CA THR A 92 -1.43 -3.62 -16.24
C THR A 92 -2.86 -3.77 -16.79
N THR A 93 -3.69 -4.61 -16.17
CA THR A 93 -5.00 -5.02 -16.71
C THR A 93 -6.18 -4.36 -15.99
N PHE A 94 -7.39 -4.58 -16.51
CA PHE A 94 -8.63 -3.93 -16.07
C PHE A 94 -8.85 -4.05 -14.56
N TRP A 95 -8.74 -5.26 -14.00
CA TRP A 95 -9.07 -5.50 -12.60
C TRP A 95 -8.12 -4.83 -11.60
N ALA A 96 -6.90 -4.47 -12.03
CA ALA A 96 -5.98 -3.72 -11.19
C ALA A 96 -6.42 -2.25 -10.99
N ALA A 97 -7.10 -1.67 -11.98
CA ALA A 97 -7.63 -0.30 -11.95
C ALA A 97 -9.17 -0.26 -11.94
N VAL A 98 -9.85 -1.34 -11.54
CA VAL A 98 -11.29 -1.52 -11.73
C VAL A 98 -12.13 -0.35 -11.21
N ASP A 99 -11.76 0.22 -10.07
CA ASP A 99 -12.40 1.40 -9.50
C ASP A 99 -12.25 2.63 -10.39
N TRP A 100 -11.06 2.93 -10.88
CA TRP A 100 -10.87 4.05 -11.81
C TRP A 100 -11.63 3.89 -13.13
N LEU A 101 -11.77 2.63 -13.57
CA LEU A 101 -12.39 2.27 -14.83
C LEU A 101 -13.91 2.12 -14.75
N THR A 102 -14.50 2.17 -13.55
CA THR A 102 -15.95 1.93 -13.36
C THR A 102 -16.64 2.93 -12.43
N GLN A 103 -15.94 3.54 -11.48
CA GLN A 103 -16.49 4.50 -10.53
C GLN A 103 -16.49 5.91 -11.12
N PHE A 104 -17.36 6.10 -12.11
CA PHE A 104 -17.51 7.40 -12.76
C PHE A 104 -18.42 8.34 -11.98
N GLY A 105 -18.00 9.60 -11.84
CA GLY A 105 -18.76 10.62 -11.16
C GLY A 105 -18.80 10.44 -9.64
N SER A 106 -19.76 11.12 -9.01
CA SER A 106 -20.02 11.00 -7.58
C SER A 106 -20.54 9.61 -7.20
N ASP A 107 -20.17 9.14 -6.02
CA ASP A 107 -20.62 7.87 -5.45
C ASP A 107 -22.16 7.87 -5.33
N PRO A 108 -22.86 6.92 -5.98
CA PRO A 108 -24.31 6.84 -5.94
C PRO A 108 -24.87 6.42 -4.57
N ASP A 109 -24.04 5.90 -3.66
CA ASP A 109 -24.45 5.37 -2.36
C ASP A 109 -24.13 6.30 -1.18
N ARG A 110 -23.84 7.59 -1.44
CA ARG A 110 -23.57 8.62 -0.40
C ARG A 110 -24.62 8.70 0.71
N ASP A 111 -25.87 8.37 0.42
CA ASP A 111 -26.99 8.37 1.37
C ASP A 111 -27.14 7.06 2.15
N LYS A 112 -26.38 6.02 1.80
CA LYS A 112 -26.43 4.67 2.38
C LYS A 112 -25.18 4.28 3.14
N TYR A 113 -24.22 5.20 3.31
CA TYR A 113 -23.01 4.92 4.06
C TYR A 113 -23.30 4.49 5.50
N PRO A 114 -22.56 3.51 6.05
CA PRO A 114 -22.68 3.12 7.44
C PRO A 114 -22.49 4.31 8.39
N ASP A 115 -23.40 4.49 9.36
CA ASP A 115 -23.34 5.60 10.32
C ASP A 115 -21.99 5.71 11.05
N VAL A 116 -21.30 4.57 11.25
CA VAL A 116 -19.97 4.54 11.88
C VAL A 116 -18.92 5.33 11.10
N TRP A 117 -19.10 5.56 9.80
CA TRP A 117 -18.18 6.38 8.99
C TRP A 117 -18.33 7.88 9.24
N LYS A 118 -19.45 8.32 9.81
CA LYS A 118 -19.71 9.72 10.11
C LYS A 118 -18.79 10.19 11.24
N GLY A 119 -17.99 11.21 10.95
CA GLY A 119 -16.97 11.74 11.85
C GLY A 119 -15.67 10.93 11.90
N THR A 120 -15.66 9.67 11.44
CA THR A 120 -14.46 8.80 11.50
C THR A 120 -13.73 8.72 10.16
N LEU A 121 -14.45 8.46 9.07
CA LEU A 121 -13.93 8.41 7.70
C LEU A 121 -14.41 9.60 6.87
N ILE A 122 -15.61 10.09 7.16
CA ILE A 122 -16.24 11.21 6.46
C ILE A 122 -16.50 12.33 7.48
N PRO A 123 -16.00 13.56 7.23
CA PRO A 123 -16.23 14.69 8.11
C PRO A 123 -17.73 14.94 8.30
N GLU A 124 -18.17 15.13 9.55
CA GLU A 124 -19.60 15.24 9.86
C GLU A 124 -20.32 16.33 9.05
N HIS A 125 -19.64 17.47 8.83
CA HIS A 125 -20.16 18.61 8.07
C HIS A 125 -20.28 18.35 6.55
N LEU A 126 -19.65 17.28 6.06
CA LEU A 126 -19.70 16.86 4.65
C LEU A 126 -20.56 15.60 4.44
N TRP A 127 -21.13 15.02 5.51
CA TRP A 127 -21.95 13.82 5.44
C TRP A 127 -23.08 13.93 4.41
N GLY A 128 -23.24 12.88 3.58
CA GLY A 128 -24.23 12.81 2.49
C GLY A 128 -23.91 13.65 1.25
N ARG A 129 -22.83 14.44 1.26
CA ARG A 129 -22.39 15.29 0.13
C ARG A 129 -20.98 14.95 -0.37
N TYR A 130 -20.37 13.93 0.21
CA TYR A 130 -18.95 13.63 0.08
C TYR A 130 -18.75 12.18 -0.31
N ASP A 131 -17.91 11.92 -1.29
CA ASP A 131 -17.55 10.55 -1.67
C ASP A 131 -16.76 9.88 -0.57
N SER A 132 -17.10 8.62 -0.30
CA SER A 132 -16.40 7.77 0.64
C SER A 132 -14.90 7.69 0.27
N PRO A 133 -14.01 7.62 1.27
CA PRO A 133 -12.66 7.08 1.05
C PRO A 133 -12.70 5.79 0.22
N GLY A 134 -11.82 5.65 -0.77
CA GLY A 134 -11.81 4.52 -1.70
C GLY A 134 -12.69 4.69 -2.95
N TRP A 135 -13.60 5.66 -3.00
CA TRP A 135 -14.32 6.00 -4.24
C TRP A 135 -13.52 6.98 -5.10
N THR A 136 -13.09 6.54 -6.29
CA THR A 136 -12.14 7.30 -7.12
C THR A 136 -12.73 8.55 -7.77
N ALA A 137 -14.03 8.55 -8.06
CA ALA A 137 -14.75 9.64 -8.70
C ALA A 137 -14.15 10.09 -10.06
N ASN A 138 -13.74 9.17 -10.92
CA ASN A 138 -13.22 9.53 -12.26
C ASN A 138 -14.33 10.24 -13.08
N GLY A 139 -14.04 11.36 -13.75
CA GLY A 139 -15.08 12.11 -14.46
C GLY A 139 -15.65 13.32 -13.72
N VAL A 140 -15.34 13.52 -12.44
CA VAL A 140 -15.77 14.73 -11.71
C VAL A 140 -14.92 15.95 -12.05
N GLU A 141 -15.53 17.13 -11.96
CA GLU A 141 -14.80 18.40 -12.06
C GLU A 141 -13.83 18.58 -10.87
N PRO A 142 -12.67 19.23 -11.07
CA PRO A 142 -12.22 19.89 -12.31
C PRO A 142 -11.49 18.98 -13.32
N TRP A 143 -11.32 17.69 -13.03
CA TRP A 143 -10.46 16.80 -13.84
C TRP A 143 -11.15 16.26 -15.10
N GLY A 144 -12.47 16.08 -15.04
CA GLY A 144 -13.21 15.37 -16.09
C GLY A 144 -12.81 13.89 -16.19
N LEU A 145 -13.24 13.24 -17.28
CA LEU A 145 -12.99 11.81 -17.48
C LEU A 145 -11.54 11.59 -17.95
N GLN A 146 -10.76 10.88 -17.16
CA GLN A 146 -9.37 10.53 -17.50
C GLN A 146 -9.27 9.03 -17.79
N LYS A 147 -8.95 8.70 -19.03
CA LYS A 147 -9.00 7.31 -19.53
C LYS A 147 -7.82 6.45 -19.09
N ASP A 148 -6.67 7.06 -18.82
CA ASP A 148 -5.43 6.38 -18.45
C ASP A 148 -5.27 6.37 -16.92
N PRO A 149 -5.32 5.21 -16.25
CA PRO A 149 -5.18 5.14 -14.79
C PRO A 149 -3.77 5.48 -14.30
N VAL A 150 -2.72 5.34 -15.13
CA VAL A 150 -1.37 5.79 -14.77
C VAL A 150 -1.24 7.29 -15.00
N GLY A 151 -1.77 7.79 -16.11
CA GLY A 151 -1.66 9.19 -16.53
C GLY A 151 -2.65 10.15 -15.86
N ALA A 152 -3.59 9.63 -15.06
CA ALA A 152 -4.58 10.41 -14.32
C ALA A 152 -3.95 11.39 -13.32
N ASP A 153 -4.66 12.47 -13.00
CA ASP A 153 -4.27 13.39 -11.94
C ASP A 153 -4.40 12.74 -10.56
N GLY A 154 -5.55 12.09 -10.30
CA GLY A 154 -5.76 11.19 -9.17
C GLY A 154 -5.16 9.79 -9.37
N MET A 155 -5.67 8.79 -8.67
CA MET A 155 -5.31 7.38 -8.79
C MET A 155 -3.89 7.02 -8.28
N LEU A 156 -3.35 7.75 -7.30
CA LEU A 156 -2.00 7.52 -6.76
C LEU A 156 -1.79 6.11 -6.21
N PHE A 157 -2.77 5.52 -5.51
CA PHE A 157 -2.62 4.15 -4.98
C PHE A 157 -2.44 3.08 -6.07
N PHE A 158 -2.74 3.41 -7.33
CA PHE A 158 -2.47 2.52 -8.45
C PHE A 158 -1.05 2.78 -8.95
N LYS A 159 -0.79 3.95 -9.54
CA LYS A 159 0.48 4.26 -10.19
C LYS A 159 1.68 4.29 -9.22
N GLY A 160 1.48 4.71 -7.98
CA GLY A 160 2.50 4.73 -6.94
C GLY A 160 2.90 3.33 -6.48
N PHE A 161 1.91 2.48 -6.20
CA PHE A 161 2.15 1.08 -5.81
C PHE A 161 2.65 0.27 -6.99
N PHE A 162 2.16 0.54 -8.20
CA PHE A 162 2.65 -0.07 -9.42
C PHE A 162 4.15 0.21 -9.63
N ASN A 163 4.60 1.45 -9.42
CA ASN A 163 6.01 1.80 -9.47
C ASN A 163 6.85 1.02 -8.44
N LEU A 164 6.31 0.80 -7.24
CA LEU A 164 6.96 -0.03 -6.22
C LEU A 164 7.01 -1.51 -6.65
N VAL A 165 5.93 -2.06 -7.20
CA VAL A 165 5.89 -3.44 -7.72
C VAL A 165 6.86 -3.65 -8.89
N LEU A 166 6.93 -2.71 -9.83
CA LEU A 166 7.91 -2.70 -10.91
C LEU A 166 9.35 -2.68 -10.38
N SER A 167 9.61 -1.88 -9.36
CA SER A 167 10.91 -1.81 -8.69
C SER A 167 11.26 -3.11 -7.97
N LEU A 168 10.32 -3.73 -7.25
CA LEU A 168 10.50 -5.03 -6.60
C LEU A 168 10.80 -6.13 -7.62
N HIS A 169 10.08 -6.17 -8.74
CA HIS A 169 10.35 -7.09 -9.83
C HIS A 169 11.80 -6.95 -10.31
N ARG A 170 12.24 -5.73 -10.63
CA ARG A 170 13.62 -5.47 -11.12
C ARG A 170 14.68 -5.79 -10.06
N TYR A 171 14.43 -5.48 -8.80
CA TYR A 171 15.34 -5.80 -7.69
C TYR A 171 15.54 -7.31 -7.55
N VAL A 172 14.46 -8.08 -7.53
CA VAL A 172 14.52 -9.53 -7.33
C VAL A 172 15.07 -10.24 -8.55
N SER A 173 14.56 -9.93 -9.75
CA SER A 173 14.92 -10.63 -10.98
C SER A 173 16.26 -10.18 -11.57
N GLY A 174 16.64 -8.91 -11.37
CA GLY A 174 17.70 -8.25 -12.12
C GLY A 174 17.32 -7.94 -13.58
N ASP A 175 16.09 -8.25 -14.00
CA ASP A 175 15.61 -8.07 -15.37
C ASP A 175 15.13 -6.63 -15.61
N ARG A 176 15.32 -6.17 -16.84
CA ARG A 176 14.92 -4.87 -17.37
C ARG A 176 13.70 -4.95 -18.30
N LYS A 177 12.96 -6.07 -18.35
CA LYS A 177 11.74 -6.30 -19.15
C LYS A 177 10.80 -5.09 -19.15
N TRP A 178 10.57 -4.50 -17.98
CA TRP A 178 9.63 -3.38 -17.81
C TRP A 178 10.23 -1.99 -18.03
N ASP A 179 11.52 -1.91 -18.37
CA ASP A 179 12.12 -0.70 -18.96
C ASP A 179 11.67 -0.54 -20.42
N ASP A 180 11.37 -1.65 -21.11
CA ASP A 180 10.79 -1.62 -22.45
C ASP A 180 9.30 -1.22 -22.40
N PRO A 181 8.73 -0.69 -23.50
CA PRO A 181 7.35 -0.26 -23.48
C PRO A 181 6.34 -1.38 -23.28
N PHE A 182 5.42 -1.19 -22.34
CA PHE A 182 4.28 -2.06 -22.07
C PHE A 182 2.98 -1.28 -22.12
N LYS A 183 1.85 -2.00 -22.22
CA LYS A 183 0.51 -1.40 -22.29
C LYS A 183 -0.19 -1.53 -20.95
N VAL A 184 -0.92 -0.49 -20.56
CA VAL A 184 -1.85 -0.49 -19.44
C VAL A 184 -3.26 -0.27 -19.97
N VAL A 185 -4.21 -1.06 -19.49
CA VAL A 185 -5.63 -0.95 -19.86
C VAL A 185 -6.24 0.30 -19.23
N GLY A 186 -7.01 1.04 -20.03
CA GLY A 186 -7.77 2.21 -19.64
C GLY A 186 -9.26 2.05 -19.92
N VAL A 187 -9.99 3.16 -19.81
CA VAL A 187 -11.46 3.21 -20.01
C VAL A 187 -11.81 2.70 -21.41
N ASP A 188 -12.93 1.96 -21.52
CA ASP A 188 -13.40 1.33 -22.77
C ASP A 188 -12.38 0.36 -23.40
N ASP A 189 -11.58 -0.34 -22.58
CA ASP A 189 -10.49 -1.23 -23.02
C ASP A 189 -9.47 -0.55 -23.94
N THR A 190 -9.32 0.77 -23.81
CA THR A 190 -8.23 1.52 -24.45
C THR A 190 -6.89 1.11 -23.83
N HIS A 191 -5.79 1.32 -24.56
CA HIS A 191 -4.47 0.91 -24.11
C HIS A 191 -3.50 2.08 -24.18
N PHE A 192 -2.80 2.33 -23.08
CA PHE A 192 -1.83 3.39 -22.93
C PHE A 192 -0.43 2.80 -22.76
N GLN A 193 0.54 3.36 -23.46
CA GLN A 193 1.90 2.84 -23.46
C GLN A 193 2.77 3.55 -22.42
N TRP A 194 3.38 2.76 -21.54
CA TRP A 194 4.24 3.20 -20.44
C TRP A 194 5.56 2.44 -20.45
N THR A 195 6.53 2.98 -19.71
CA THR A 195 7.78 2.31 -19.31
C THR A 195 7.95 2.57 -17.82
N HIS A 196 8.73 1.77 -17.11
CA HIS A 196 8.99 2.00 -15.69
C HIS A 196 9.51 3.44 -15.42
N SER A 197 10.44 3.93 -16.24
CA SER A 197 10.96 5.29 -16.12
C SER A 197 9.90 6.37 -16.36
N ARG A 198 8.98 6.17 -17.32
CA ARG A 198 7.89 7.14 -17.56
C ARG A 198 6.87 7.17 -16.43
N VAL A 199 6.62 6.04 -15.76
CA VAL A 199 5.78 6.01 -14.54
C VAL A 199 6.43 6.84 -13.44
N ALA A 200 7.71 6.59 -13.14
CA ALA A 200 8.45 7.36 -12.13
C ALA A 200 8.54 8.85 -12.46
N GLU A 201 8.79 9.20 -13.73
CA GLU A 201 8.79 10.60 -14.20
C GLU A 201 7.45 11.30 -14.01
N HIS A 202 6.35 10.62 -14.33
CA HIS A 202 5.01 11.16 -14.15
C HIS A 202 4.70 11.43 -12.67
N LEU A 203 5.01 10.47 -11.79
CA LEU A 203 4.87 10.63 -10.34
C LEU A 203 5.63 11.85 -9.84
N THR A 204 6.93 11.97 -10.19
CA THR A 204 7.76 13.11 -9.80
C THR A 204 7.19 14.44 -10.29
N GLU A 205 6.70 14.49 -11.53
CA GLU A 205 6.13 15.71 -12.09
C GLU A 205 4.83 16.13 -11.39
N GLN A 206 3.98 15.18 -11.00
CA GLN A 206 2.76 15.50 -10.25
C GLN A 206 3.07 16.09 -8.88
N TRP A 207 4.02 15.49 -8.15
CA TRP A 207 4.48 16.06 -6.88
C TRP A 207 5.05 17.47 -7.03
N ARG A 208 5.84 17.74 -8.08
CA ARG A 208 6.38 19.08 -8.32
C ARG A 208 5.31 20.14 -8.54
N ARG A 209 4.17 19.75 -9.13
CA ARG A 209 3.01 20.63 -9.34
C ARG A 209 2.16 20.76 -8.08
N HIS A 210 2.17 19.74 -7.23
CA HIS A 210 1.38 19.62 -6.01
C HIS A 210 2.28 19.27 -4.82
N PRO A 211 3.02 20.23 -4.25
CA PRO A 211 3.89 19.98 -3.09
C PRO A 211 3.15 19.46 -1.86
N GLU A 212 1.85 19.73 -1.76
CA GLU A 212 0.93 19.15 -0.77
C GLU A 212 0.77 17.62 -0.93
N GLY A 213 1.07 17.09 -2.11
CA GLY A 213 1.05 15.67 -2.47
C GLY A 213 0.05 15.40 -3.60
N PRO A 214 0.35 14.49 -4.54
CA PRO A 214 -0.60 14.04 -5.56
C PRO A 214 -1.82 13.35 -4.94
N HIS A 215 -2.91 13.43 -5.69
CA HIS A 215 -4.23 12.92 -5.31
C HIS A 215 -4.30 11.39 -5.38
N CYS A 216 -4.80 10.75 -4.32
CA CYS A 216 -5.00 9.31 -4.26
C CYS A 216 -6.29 8.90 -4.98
N GLU A 217 -7.46 9.23 -4.45
CA GLU A 217 -8.66 9.44 -5.26
C GLU A 217 -8.64 10.87 -5.82
N ASN A 218 -9.52 11.20 -6.78
CA ASN A 218 -9.56 12.54 -7.34
C ASN A 218 -9.62 13.65 -6.28
N THR A 219 -10.33 13.46 -5.18
CA THR A 219 -10.55 14.53 -4.20
C THR A 219 -9.62 14.51 -3.00
N LYS A 220 -8.80 13.46 -2.80
CA LYS A 220 -8.14 13.24 -1.50
C LYS A 220 -6.67 12.91 -1.63
N ILE A 221 -5.87 13.55 -0.80
CA ILE A 221 -4.43 13.36 -0.65
C ILE A 221 -4.20 12.57 0.64
N TRP A 222 -3.64 11.36 0.51
CA TRP A 222 -3.48 10.43 1.62
C TRP A 222 -2.00 10.23 1.97
N PRO A 223 -1.58 10.58 3.19
CA PRO A 223 -0.22 10.28 3.66
C PRO A 223 0.18 8.80 3.49
N TYR A 224 -0.78 7.87 3.61
CA TYR A 224 -0.56 6.45 3.35
C TYR A 224 -0.19 6.14 1.89
N CYS A 225 -0.93 6.70 0.93
CA CYS A 225 -0.64 6.50 -0.49
C CYS A 225 0.68 7.15 -0.89
N LEU A 226 0.94 8.34 -0.35
CA LEU A 226 2.15 9.12 -0.62
C LEU A 226 3.40 8.42 -0.11
N SER A 227 3.37 7.84 1.09
CA SER A 227 4.52 7.11 1.63
C SER A 227 4.86 5.85 0.84
N ALA A 228 3.85 5.11 0.37
CA ALA A 228 4.06 3.95 -0.52
C ALA A 228 4.63 4.36 -1.89
N ALA A 229 4.06 5.40 -2.50
CA ALA A 229 4.52 5.92 -3.78
C ALA A 229 5.94 6.52 -3.69
N GLY A 230 6.25 7.22 -2.60
CA GLY A 230 7.61 7.65 -2.25
C GLY A 230 8.56 6.47 -2.17
N LEU A 231 8.18 5.38 -1.50
CA LEU A 231 9.02 4.18 -1.39
C LEU A 231 9.33 3.59 -2.77
N GLY A 232 8.33 3.57 -3.66
CA GLY A 232 8.52 3.18 -5.05
C GLY A 232 9.57 4.05 -5.75
N LEU A 233 9.52 5.38 -5.59
CA LEU A 233 10.51 6.30 -6.16
C LEU A 233 11.90 6.08 -5.57
N GLN A 234 12.01 5.88 -4.24
CA GLN A 234 13.28 5.59 -3.58
C GLN A 234 13.90 4.32 -4.15
N MET A 235 13.09 3.27 -4.30
CA MET A 235 13.55 1.99 -4.83
C MET A 235 13.96 2.11 -6.29
N PHE A 236 13.19 2.84 -7.10
CA PHE A 236 13.53 3.17 -8.49
C PHE A 236 14.90 3.87 -8.58
N ASP A 237 15.12 4.90 -7.77
CA ASP A 237 16.40 5.65 -7.74
C ASP A 237 17.59 4.74 -7.42
N ARG A 238 17.43 3.82 -6.45
CA ARG A 238 18.48 2.86 -6.09
C ARG A 238 18.81 1.88 -7.22
N LEU A 239 17.83 1.52 -8.05
CA LEU A 239 17.98 0.56 -9.15
C LEU A 239 18.46 1.18 -10.46
N VAL A 240 18.18 2.47 -10.67
CA VAL A 240 18.43 3.17 -11.95
C VAL A 240 19.50 4.25 -11.82
N GLY A 241 19.78 4.75 -10.61
CA GLY A 241 20.75 5.82 -10.38
C GLY A 241 20.19 7.20 -10.70
N THR A 242 18.99 7.50 -10.23
CA THR A 242 18.30 8.79 -10.39
C THR A 242 18.05 9.48 -9.04
N ASP A 243 17.38 10.64 -9.08
CA ASP A 243 17.01 11.43 -7.90
C ASP A 243 15.53 11.89 -8.03
N LYS A 244 14.63 10.91 -8.19
CA LYS A 244 13.19 11.11 -8.33
C LYS A 244 12.48 11.11 -6.98
N HIS A 245 13.08 10.50 -5.96
CA HIS A 245 12.58 10.39 -4.60
C HIS A 245 12.63 11.70 -3.81
N SER A 246 13.51 12.64 -4.19
CA SER A 246 13.65 13.96 -3.54
C SER A 246 12.33 14.72 -3.34
N VAL A 247 11.34 14.53 -4.23
CA VAL A 247 10.02 15.15 -4.08
C VAL A 247 9.24 14.62 -2.85
N PHE A 248 9.50 13.39 -2.43
CA PHE A 248 8.91 12.82 -1.22
C PHE A 248 9.58 13.37 0.03
N ASP A 249 10.89 13.63 0.00
CA ASP A 249 11.59 14.32 1.09
C ASP A 249 11.00 15.73 1.29
N GLU A 250 10.80 16.48 0.21
CA GLU A 250 10.15 17.79 0.21
C GLU A 250 8.72 17.72 0.76
N TRP A 251 7.95 16.70 0.33
CA TRP A 251 6.61 16.46 0.83
C TRP A 251 6.60 16.12 2.33
N THR A 252 7.57 15.34 2.83
CA THR A 252 7.65 15.00 4.25
C THR A 252 7.84 16.25 5.10
N ASP A 253 8.64 17.22 4.63
CA ASP A 253 8.78 18.51 5.29
C ASP A 253 7.49 19.33 5.23
N TYR A 254 6.75 19.28 4.13
CA TYR A 254 5.40 19.86 4.04
C TYR A 254 4.43 19.21 5.03
N ALA A 255 4.41 17.88 5.10
CA ALA A 255 3.52 17.10 5.94
C ALA A 255 3.75 17.37 7.43
N LYS A 256 5.01 17.51 7.87
CA LYS A 256 5.36 17.88 9.26
C LYS A 256 4.76 19.22 9.70
N ARG A 257 4.48 20.14 8.77
CA ARG A 257 3.90 21.47 9.06
C ARG A 257 2.38 21.50 8.95
N ASN A 258 1.80 20.67 8.08
CA ASN A 258 0.40 20.79 7.66
C ASN A 258 -0.46 19.58 8.01
N TYR A 259 0.13 18.39 8.13
CA TYR A 259 -0.58 17.11 8.22
C TYR A 259 -0.32 16.35 9.51
N LEU A 260 0.40 16.94 10.46
CA LEU A 260 0.54 16.40 11.79
C LEU A 260 0.85 17.51 12.78
N GLU A 261 0.64 17.22 14.05
CA GLU A 261 1.04 18.08 15.14
C GLU A 261 1.77 17.27 16.19
N VAL A 262 2.94 17.76 16.61
CA VAL A 262 3.77 17.18 17.67
C VAL A 262 3.98 18.24 18.72
N GLU A 263 3.65 17.92 19.97
CA GLU A 263 3.85 18.80 21.12
C GLU A 263 4.54 17.99 22.22
N GLY A 264 5.65 18.53 22.74
CA GLY A 264 6.45 17.84 23.77
C GLY A 264 7.04 16.50 23.30
N GLY A 265 7.25 16.32 21.99
CA GLY A 265 7.72 15.07 21.40
C GLY A 265 6.63 14.00 21.21
N LEU A 266 5.37 14.32 21.51
CA LEU A 266 4.24 13.41 21.36
C LEU A 266 3.36 13.84 20.19
N LEU A 267 3.05 12.90 19.30
CA LEU A 267 2.08 13.11 18.23
C LEU A 267 0.69 13.35 18.84
N LYS A 268 0.04 14.45 18.46
CA LYS A 268 -1.31 14.80 18.89
C LYS A 268 -2.36 14.33 17.89
N TRP A 269 -2.11 14.62 16.62
CA TRP A 269 -2.93 14.18 15.51
C TRP A 269 -2.08 14.03 14.25
N VAL A 270 -2.59 13.25 13.32
CA VAL A 270 -2.07 13.11 11.95
C VAL A 270 -3.24 13.15 10.98
N ALA A 271 -3.04 13.65 9.77
CA ALA A 271 -4.04 13.63 8.73
C ALA A 271 -4.31 12.18 8.30
N LEU A 272 -5.58 11.77 8.29
CA LEU A 272 -5.98 10.58 7.55
C LEU A 272 -5.90 10.89 6.04
N TYR A 273 -6.43 12.04 5.65
CA TYR A 273 -6.28 12.63 4.33
C TYR A 273 -6.46 14.16 4.40
N TYR A 274 -6.05 14.83 3.32
CA TYR A 274 -6.37 16.21 3.02
C TYR A 274 -7.20 16.26 1.73
N ASP A 275 -8.27 17.04 1.72
CA ASP A 275 -9.03 17.35 0.52
C ASP A 275 -8.83 18.83 0.15
N PRO A 276 -8.11 19.14 -0.94
CA PRO A 276 -7.85 20.51 -1.36
C PRO A 276 -9.06 21.20 -2.00
N ILE A 277 -10.10 20.48 -2.44
CA ILE A 277 -11.30 21.11 -3.03
C ILE A 277 -12.14 21.78 -1.96
N VAL A 278 -12.35 21.09 -0.84
CA VAL A 278 -13.11 21.64 0.30
C VAL A 278 -12.21 22.24 1.38
N ASP A 279 -10.90 22.25 1.14
CA ASP A 279 -9.85 22.68 2.06
C ASP A 279 -10.01 22.08 3.47
N HIS A 280 -10.03 20.75 3.52
CA HIS A 280 -10.27 20.01 4.75
C HIS A 280 -9.18 18.99 5.04
N VAL A 281 -8.49 19.17 6.18
CA VAL A 281 -7.62 18.12 6.76
C VAL A 281 -8.47 17.28 7.69
N HIS A 282 -8.76 16.04 7.29
CA HIS A 282 -9.47 15.09 8.12
C HIS A 282 -8.49 14.45 9.11
N LYS A 283 -8.56 14.85 10.37
CA LYS A 283 -7.59 14.49 11.41
C LYS A 283 -8.00 13.22 12.13
N VAL A 284 -7.02 12.37 12.40
CA VAL A 284 -7.13 11.23 13.32
C VAL A 284 -6.17 11.42 14.49
N GLY A 285 -6.47 10.75 15.60
CA GLY A 285 -5.65 10.83 16.81
C GLY A 285 -4.24 10.26 16.62
N SER A 286 -3.45 10.28 17.70
CA SER A 286 -2.05 9.86 17.72
C SER A 286 -1.79 8.43 17.21
N GLY A 287 -2.78 7.53 17.28
CA GLY A 287 -2.68 6.16 16.75
C GLY A 287 -2.84 6.03 15.23
N GLY A 288 -3.19 7.11 14.51
CA GLY A 288 -3.53 7.04 13.08
C GLY A 288 -2.35 6.88 12.11
N GLY A 289 -1.10 6.99 12.60
CA GLY A 289 0.10 7.04 11.76
C GLY A 289 0.67 5.69 11.32
N THR A 290 0.19 4.56 11.86
CA THR A 290 0.82 3.24 11.69
C THR A 290 0.99 2.82 10.24
N GLY A 291 -0.03 3.02 9.40
CA GLY A 291 0.07 2.69 7.97
C GLY A 291 1.12 3.52 7.24
N VAL A 292 1.27 4.79 7.62
CA VAL A 292 2.31 5.67 7.07
C VAL A 292 3.69 5.21 7.52
N ALA A 293 3.82 4.83 8.80
CA ALA A 293 5.07 4.38 9.41
C ALA A 293 5.69 3.19 8.68
N TRP A 294 4.87 2.21 8.28
CA TRP A 294 5.33 1.03 7.53
C TRP A 294 6.12 1.41 6.27
N TYR A 295 5.55 2.27 5.43
CA TYR A 295 6.23 2.71 4.20
C TYR A 295 7.29 3.78 4.46
N ALA A 296 7.11 4.63 5.48
CA ALA A 296 8.06 5.67 5.80
C ALA A 296 9.36 5.13 6.40
N LEU A 297 9.36 3.98 7.08
CA LEU A 297 10.53 3.45 7.78
C LEU A 297 11.83 3.42 6.95
N PRO A 298 11.86 2.86 5.71
CA PRO A 298 13.07 2.86 4.87
C PRO A 298 13.47 4.25 4.30
N GLN A 299 12.60 5.25 4.40
CA GLN A 299 12.77 6.57 3.79
C GLN A 299 13.08 7.66 4.84
N HIS A 300 12.31 7.65 5.93
CA HIS A 300 12.35 8.58 7.05
C HIS A 300 12.13 7.80 8.37
N PRO A 301 13.17 7.11 8.88
CA PRO A 301 13.04 6.25 10.05
C PRO A 301 12.58 6.99 11.31
N GLU A 302 13.00 8.24 11.50
CA GLU A 302 12.57 9.06 12.65
C GLU A 302 11.06 9.36 12.64
N LEU A 303 10.49 9.61 11.45
CA LEU A 303 9.05 9.82 11.30
C LEU A 303 8.26 8.53 11.54
N ALA A 304 8.77 7.41 11.02
CA ALA A 304 8.18 6.10 11.27
C ALA A 304 8.21 5.74 12.76
N GLU A 305 9.32 6.02 13.46
CA GLU A 305 9.44 5.77 14.90
C GLU A 305 8.46 6.62 15.70
N LEU A 306 8.29 7.91 15.36
CA LEU A 306 7.30 8.79 15.97
C LEU A 306 5.89 8.17 15.87
N PHE A 307 5.49 7.75 14.68
CA PHE A 307 4.17 7.14 14.45
C PHE A 307 4.01 5.80 15.15
N TYR A 308 5.05 4.95 15.14
CA TYR A 308 5.05 3.68 15.84
C TYR A 308 4.85 3.85 17.35
N ARG A 309 5.66 4.72 17.98
CA ARG A 309 5.53 5.02 19.42
C ARG A 309 4.19 5.66 19.77
N ALA A 310 3.67 6.53 18.91
CA ALA A 310 2.36 7.14 19.09
C ALA A 310 1.23 6.11 19.01
N SER A 311 1.35 5.11 18.12
CA SER A 311 0.44 3.96 18.05
C SER A 311 0.45 3.16 19.35
N LEU A 312 1.63 2.79 19.85
CA LEU A 312 1.75 2.06 21.11
C LEU A 312 1.15 2.84 22.29
N SER A 313 1.46 4.13 22.39
CA SER A 313 0.89 4.99 23.43
C SER A 313 -0.64 5.12 23.35
N ALA A 314 -1.22 5.01 22.14
CA ALA A 314 -2.67 5.10 21.96
C ALA A 314 -3.38 3.78 22.27
N THR A 315 -2.72 2.64 22.04
CA THR A 315 -3.34 1.31 22.15
C THR A 315 -2.97 0.54 23.41
N GLY A 316 -1.82 0.85 24.02
CA GLY A 316 -1.23 0.07 25.12
C GLY A 316 -0.72 -1.31 24.70
N TRP A 317 -0.51 -1.54 23.40
CA TRP A 317 -0.10 -2.85 22.87
C TRP A 317 1.31 -3.28 23.26
N ASP A 318 2.10 -2.40 23.86
CA ASP A 318 3.40 -2.68 24.46
C ASP A 318 3.31 -3.07 25.94
N ASP A 319 2.25 -2.68 26.66
CA ASP A 319 2.07 -2.97 28.09
C ASP A 319 1.48 -4.37 28.33
N PRO A 320 2.23 -5.33 28.92
CA PRO A 320 1.73 -6.68 29.22
C PRO A 320 0.50 -6.73 30.13
N ALA A 321 0.24 -5.67 30.90
CA ALA A 321 -0.94 -5.56 31.76
C ALA A 321 -2.22 -5.19 30.98
N VAL A 322 -2.11 -4.69 29.76
CA VAL A 322 -3.24 -4.26 28.92
C VAL A 322 -3.53 -5.32 27.85
N PRO A 323 -4.72 -5.95 27.81
CA PRO A 323 -5.04 -6.91 26.76
C PRO A 323 -4.95 -6.30 25.35
N VAL A 324 -4.48 -7.08 24.37
CA VAL A 324 -4.42 -6.64 22.97
C VAL A 324 -5.85 -6.59 22.43
N ALA A 325 -6.39 -5.39 22.26
CA ALA A 325 -7.68 -5.18 21.61
C ALA A 325 -7.60 -5.52 20.12
N VAL A 326 -8.49 -6.40 19.65
CA VAL A 326 -8.59 -6.77 18.23
C VAL A 326 -9.67 -5.90 17.57
N PRO A 327 -9.30 -4.93 16.71
CA PRO A 327 -10.27 -4.15 15.94
C PRO A 327 -11.00 -5.03 14.92
N SER A 328 -12.16 -4.57 14.43
CA SER A 328 -12.91 -5.25 13.37
C SER A 328 -12.11 -5.41 12.09
N ASP A 329 -11.21 -4.46 11.83
CA ASP A 329 -10.20 -4.54 10.79
C ASP A 329 -8.80 -4.71 11.43
N PRO A 330 -8.18 -5.90 11.31
CA PRO A 330 -6.90 -6.19 11.93
C PRO A 330 -5.69 -5.60 11.18
N ARG A 331 -5.85 -4.89 10.06
CA ARG A 331 -4.71 -4.39 9.25
C ARG A 331 -3.74 -3.52 10.07
N GLY A 332 -4.26 -2.65 10.93
CA GLY A 332 -3.44 -1.81 11.81
C GLY A 332 -2.64 -2.64 12.84
N LEU A 333 -3.22 -3.74 13.33
CA LEU A 333 -2.57 -4.69 14.23
C LEU A 333 -1.40 -5.40 13.54
N VAL A 334 -1.61 -5.88 12.31
CA VAL A 334 -0.58 -6.53 11.47
C VAL A 334 0.58 -5.58 11.20
N MET A 335 0.30 -4.35 10.73
CA MET A 335 1.35 -3.36 10.45
C MET A 335 2.14 -2.99 11.71
N THR A 336 1.48 -2.90 12.88
CA THR A 336 2.19 -2.63 14.14
C THR A 336 3.07 -3.79 14.57
N ALA A 337 2.63 -5.04 14.37
CA ALA A 337 3.46 -6.22 14.63
C ALA A 337 4.71 -6.22 13.72
N MET A 338 4.54 -5.93 12.43
CA MET A 338 5.65 -5.82 11.47
C MET A 338 6.63 -4.72 11.88
N LEU A 339 6.13 -3.52 12.23
CA LEU A 339 6.97 -2.43 12.73
C LEU A 339 7.70 -2.79 14.02
N ALA A 340 7.05 -3.49 14.96
CA ALA A 340 7.68 -3.94 16.18
C ALA A 340 8.87 -4.88 15.90
N ASN A 341 8.73 -5.79 14.92
CA ASN A 341 9.84 -6.61 14.46
C ASN A 341 10.99 -5.76 13.90
N GLU A 342 10.70 -4.79 13.02
CA GLU A 342 11.72 -3.93 12.41
C GLU A 342 12.43 -3.02 13.42
N PHE A 343 11.72 -2.52 14.44
CA PHE A 343 12.30 -1.72 15.52
C PHE A 343 12.98 -2.57 16.62
N GLY A 344 12.91 -3.90 16.52
CA GLY A 344 13.48 -4.79 17.54
C GLY A 344 12.71 -4.82 18.87
N ASP A 345 11.46 -4.37 18.88
CA ASP A 345 10.57 -4.49 20.03
C ASP A 345 9.99 -5.90 20.14
N ALA A 346 10.78 -6.78 20.75
CA ALA A 346 10.44 -8.19 20.90
C ALA A 346 9.18 -8.42 21.76
N VAL A 347 8.88 -7.53 22.73
CA VAL A 347 7.73 -7.68 23.61
C VAL A 347 6.45 -7.41 22.83
N THR A 348 6.37 -6.24 22.18
CA THR A 348 5.20 -5.89 21.37
C THR A 348 5.04 -6.88 20.22
N HIS A 349 6.12 -7.23 19.51
CA HIS A 349 6.06 -8.18 18.41
C HIS A 349 5.49 -9.54 18.84
N ALA A 350 5.97 -10.13 19.94
CA ALA A 350 5.49 -11.41 20.42
C ALA A 350 3.99 -11.35 20.77
N ARG A 351 3.57 -10.32 21.50
CA ARG A 351 2.17 -10.16 21.95
C ARG A 351 1.21 -9.99 20.78
N LEU A 352 1.56 -9.13 19.82
CA LEU A 352 0.73 -8.91 18.65
C LEU A 352 0.72 -10.13 17.74
N SER A 353 1.86 -10.81 17.56
CA SER A 353 1.94 -12.05 16.79
C SER A 353 1.06 -13.15 17.40
N ASP A 354 1.15 -13.39 18.71
CA ASP A 354 0.31 -14.39 19.40
C ASP A 354 -1.19 -14.12 19.19
N THR A 355 -1.59 -12.85 19.23
CA THR A 355 -2.96 -12.43 18.97
C THR A 355 -3.36 -12.69 17.51
N LEU A 356 -2.49 -12.35 16.57
CA LEU A 356 -2.72 -12.55 15.13
C LEU A 356 -2.76 -14.03 14.75
N GLU A 357 -1.95 -14.89 15.37
CA GLU A 357 -2.04 -16.34 15.19
C GLU A 357 -3.41 -16.86 15.65
N GLN A 358 -3.87 -16.44 16.83
CA GLN A 358 -5.19 -16.87 17.32
C GLN A 358 -6.33 -16.40 16.41
N LEU A 359 -6.19 -15.23 15.80
CA LEU A 359 -7.20 -14.65 14.91
C LEU A 359 -7.21 -15.30 13.51
N ALA A 360 -6.03 -15.52 12.93
CA ALA A 360 -5.89 -15.73 11.49
C ALA A 360 -4.77 -16.73 11.12
N GLU A 361 -4.34 -17.61 12.03
CA GLU A 361 -3.33 -18.63 11.72
C GLU A 361 -3.71 -19.41 10.44
N PRO A 362 -2.84 -19.45 9.42
CA PRO A 362 -3.10 -20.18 8.19
C PRO A 362 -3.05 -21.69 8.46
N ARG A 363 -4.23 -22.32 8.58
CA ARG A 363 -4.36 -23.76 8.86
C ARG A 363 -4.10 -24.68 7.67
N TYR A 364 -3.99 -24.11 6.46
CA TYR A 364 -3.96 -24.86 5.21
C TYR A 364 -2.62 -24.78 4.46
N PHE A 365 -1.69 -23.92 4.89
CA PHE A 365 -0.42 -23.66 4.20
C PHE A 365 0.80 -23.88 5.12
N GLY A 366 0.82 -24.99 5.85
CA GLY A 366 1.90 -25.39 6.77
C GLY A 366 2.21 -26.87 6.69
#